data_AF-A0A7J3MNZ5-F1
#
_entry.id   AF-A0A7J3MNZ5-F1
#
_cell.length_a   1.000
_cell.length_b   1.000
_cell.length_c   1.000
_cell.angle_alpha   90.00
_cell.angle_beta   90.00
_cell.angle_gamma   90.00
#
_symmetry.space_group_name_H-M   'P 1'
#
loop_
_entity.id
_entity.type
_entity.pdbx_description
1 polymer ?
#
loop_
_entity_poly.entity_id
_entity_poly.type
_entity_poly.pdbx_seq_one_letter_code
_entity_poly.pdbx_strand_id
1 'polypeptide(L)'
;MSFKREEGKKILFQFVEDHPEYIILSDPDLDGVFTAAILARVLNAEISRIQYPKPSEISSLKVMKSILIELPITKGLTYVGRNVLIDHHESPPSIALYNGVTKISEVLFDSGFKSVSRLIYHVFEEDVKIDENGLRLLDAIDQIDSGNIESEIADSLNKAFLLNSMKEKVREELTLTIYRMDWNSIFNWVNRELSKWSVVEDTIEKMKESVKTIGDITYFTYDVTDQLESAARRILMLRLEENIGGIVLCIGLRRGKPVSATIATRSNLNLNKVYENLRKNEGVRAGGRENVGGIQFKTELTLEDALRLIQDAVEKPLSNQT
;
A
#
# COMPACT_ATOMS: atom_id res chain seq x y z
N MET A 1 -27.84 -14.52 2.49
CA MET A 1 -26.45 -14.57 2.00
C MET A 1 -26.41 -13.86 0.64
N SER A 2 -25.60 -12.81 0.48
CA SER A 2 -25.55 -12.05 -0.78
C SER A 2 -24.94 -12.92 -1.88
N PHE A 3 -25.58 -12.99 -3.06
CA PHE A 3 -25.13 -13.76 -4.23
C PHE A 3 -23.63 -13.53 -4.56
N LYS A 4 -23.17 -12.27 -4.43
CA LYS A 4 -21.77 -11.88 -4.66
C LYS A 4 -20.78 -12.56 -3.71
N ARG A 5 -21.16 -12.79 -2.44
CA ARG A 5 -20.30 -13.47 -1.45
C ARG A 5 -20.02 -14.90 -1.91
N GLU A 6 -21.06 -15.61 -2.32
CA GLU A 6 -20.95 -17.01 -2.76
C GLU A 6 -20.16 -17.15 -4.06
N GLU A 7 -20.32 -16.25 -5.01
CA GLU A 7 -19.50 -16.26 -6.23
C GLU A 7 -18.02 -15.97 -5.93
N GLY A 8 -17.73 -15.01 -5.04
CA GLY A 8 -16.36 -14.71 -4.62
C GLY A 8 -15.69 -15.90 -3.93
N LYS A 9 -16.41 -16.56 -3.01
CA LYS A 9 -15.96 -17.82 -2.40
C LYS A 9 -15.71 -18.90 -3.44
N LYS A 10 -16.62 -19.06 -4.40
CA LYS A 10 -16.50 -20.08 -5.45
C LYS A 10 -15.24 -19.89 -6.29
N ILE A 11 -14.89 -18.66 -6.68
CA ILE A 11 -13.64 -18.39 -7.40
C ILE A 11 -12.44 -18.86 -6.57
N LEU A 12 -12.39 -18.48 -5.30
CA LEU A 12 -11.26 -18.80 -4.42
C LEU A 12 -11.14 -20.30 -4.15
N PHE A 13 -12.23 -20.98 -3.75
CA PHE A 13 -12.19 -22.40 -3.44
C PHE A 13 -11.92 -23.26 -4.68
N GLN A 14 -12.50 -22.95 -5.84
CA GLN A 14 -12.20 -23.66 -7.08
C GLN A 14 -10.73 -23.50 -7.46
N PHE A 15 -10.18 -22.29 -7.31
CA PHE A 15 -8.78 -22.05 -7.60
C PHE A 15 -7.84 -22.87 -6.70
N VAL A 16 -8.15 -22.95 -5.41
CA VAL A 16 -7.38 -23.76 -4.44
C VAL A 16 -7.48 -25.26 -4.74
N GLU A 17 -8.65 -25.73 -5.15
CA GLU A 17 -8.86 -27.13 -5.56
C GLU A 17 -8.07 -27.48 -6.85
N ASP A 18 -8.10 -26.60 -7.85
CA ASP A 18 -7.38 -26.76 -9.12
C ASP A 18 -5.85 -26.65 -8.95
N HIS A 19 -5.38 -25.96 -7.90
CA HIS A 19 -3.98 -25.61 -7.67
C HIS A 19 -3.56 -25.83 -6.21
N PRO A 20 -3.47 -27.08 -5.71
CA PRO A 20 -3.16 -27.36 -4.31
C PRO A 20 -1.80 -26.83 -3.85
N GLU A 21 -0.87 -26.51 -4.76
CA GLU A 21 0.44 -25.91 -4.52
C GLU A 21 0.46 -24.36 -4.54
N TYR A 22 -0.70 -23.70 -4.58
CA TYR A 22 -0.78 -22.25 -4.68
C TYR A 22 -0.03 -21.49 -3.58
N ILE A 23 0.39 -20.27 -3.91
CA ILE A 23 0.93 -19.28 -2.98
C ILE A 23 -0.03 -18.10 -2.81
N ILE A 24 0.03 -17.44 -1.66
CA ILE A 24 -0.65 -16.17 -1.40
C ILE A 24 0.42 -15.08 -1.46
N LEU A 25 0.42 -14.27 -2.51
CA LEU A 25 1.35 -13.16 -2.67
C LEU A 25 0.61 -11.86 -2.35
N SER A 26 1.10 -11.10 -1.37
CA SER A 26 0.38 -9.93 -0.85
C SER A 26 1.26 -8.69 -0.80
N ASP A 27 0.67 -7.50 -0.98
CA ASP A 27 1.38 -6.26 -0.69
C ASP A 27 1.89 -6.27 0.78
N PRO A 28 3.13 -5.84 1.05
CA PRO A 28 3.70 -5.84 2.39
C PRO A 28 3.10 -4.80 3.34
N ASP A 29 2.10 -4.02 2.95
CA ASP A 29 1.42 -3.08 3.86
C ASP A 29 0.50 -3.79 4.87
N LEU A 30 -0.16 -2.99 5.70
CA LEU A 30 -0.99 -3.50 6.78
C LEU A 30 -2.25 -4.20 6.27
N ASP A 31 -2.87 -3.69 5.20
CA ASP A 31 -4.08 -4.27 4.62
C ASP A 31 -3.76 -5.62 3.96
N GLY A 32 -2.68 -5.66 3.18
CA GLY A 32 -2.18 -6.89 2.58
C GLY A 32 -1.79 -7.95 3.63
N VAL A 33 -1.19 -7.57 4.76
CA VAL A 33 -0.85 -8.49 5.84
C VAL A 33 -2.10 -9.09 6.50
N PHE A 34 -3.09 -8.26 6.84
CA PHE A 34 -4.34 -8.72 7.44
C PHE A 34 -5.15 -9.60 6.49
N THR A 35 -5.32 -9.14 5.25
CA THR A 35 -6.02 -9.89 4.20
C THR A 35 -5.40 -11.27 4.03
N ALA A 36 -4.07 -11.35 3.87
CA ALA A 36 -3.39 -12.62 3.61
C ALA A 36 -3.56 -13.61 4.77
N ALA A 37 -3.48 -13.13 6.01
CA ALA A 37 -3.62 -13.97 7.20
C ALA A 37 -5.07 -14.49 7.39
N ILE A 38 -6.07 -13.61 7.23
CA ILE A 38 -7.49 -14.01 7.31
C ILE A 38 -7.81 -14.99 6.18
N LEU A 39 -7.35 -14.70 4.96
CA LEU A 39 -7.58 -15.55 3.79
C LEU A 39 -6.93 -16.93 3.96
N ALA A 40 -5.68 -16.99 4.43
CA ALA A 40 -5.01 -18.25 4.69
C ALA A 40 -5.78 -19.09 5.71
N ARG A 41 -6.33 -18.47 6.77
CA ARG A 41 -7.11 -19.18 7.77
C ARG A 41 -8.39 -19.80 7.18
N VAL A 42 -9.15 -19.06 6.37
CA VAL A 42 -10.40 -19.58 5.77
C VAL A 42 -10.17 -20.67 4.75
N LEU A 43 -9.06 -20.57 4.01
CA LEU A 43 -8.66 -21.60 3.05
C LEU A 43 -7.95 -22.78 3.72
N ASN A 44 -7.79 -22.77 5.04
CA ASN A 44 -7.01 -23.76 5.79
C ASN A 44 -5.59 -23.95 5.22
N ALA A 45 -4.96 -22.85 4.82
CA ALA A 45 -3.64 -22.79 4.24
C ALA A 45 -2.57 -22.64 5.32
N GLU A 46 -1.43 -23.30 5.13
CA GLU A 46 -0.26 -23.02 5.95
C GLU A 46 0.26 -21.59 5.73
N ILE A 47 0.68 -20.93 6.82
CA ILE A 47 1.27 -19.57 6.77
C ILE A 47 2.51 -19.52 5.87
N SER A 48 3.23 -20.64 5.72
CA SER A 48 4.39 -20.78 4.82
C SER A 48 4.08 -20.48 3.34
N ARG A 49 2.78 -20.47 2.96
CA ARG A 49 2.32 -20.12 1.61
C ARG A 49 2.20 -18.63 1.37
N ILE A 50 2.27 -17.81 2.43
CA ILE A 50 2.16 -16.36 2.33
C ILE A 50 3.54 -15.77 2.05
N GLN A 51 3.62 -14.90 1.04
CA GLN A 51 4.83 -14.20 0.66
C GLN A 51 4.56 -12.71 0.48
N TYR A 52 5.50 -11.89 0.96
CA TYR A 52 5.47 -10.43 0.87
C TYR A 52 6.65 -9.96 0.02
N PRO A 53 6.48 -9.78 -1.31
CA PRO A 53 7.56 -9.35 -2.17
C PRO A 53 8.02 -7.95 -1.79
N LYS A 54 9.33 -7.68 -1.91
CA LYS A 54 9.82 -6.32 -1.66
C LYS A 54 9.29 -5.39 -2.75
N PRO A 55 8.93 -4.13 -2.44
CA PRO A 55 8.46 -3.18 -3.45
C PRO A 55 9.41 -3.01 -4.65
N SER A 56 10.72 -3.17 -4.43
CA SER A 56 11.73 -3.11 -5.50
C SER A 56 11.72 -4.32 -6.44
N GLU A 57 11.20 -5.47 -6.00
CA GLU A 57 11.17 -6.72 -6.74
C GLU A 57 9.88 -6.89 -7.55
N ILE A 58 8.76 -6.28 -7.11
CA ILE A 58 7.40 -6.45 -7.68
C ILE A 58 7.40 -6.37 -9.20
N SER A 59 8.02 -5.32 -9.78
CA SER A 59 8.00 -5.08 -11.23
C SER A 59 8.75 -6.09 -12.09
N SER A 60 9.44 -7.05 -11.47
CA SER A 60 10.19 -8.13 -12.14
C SER A 60 9.60 -9.51 -11.87
N LEU A 61 8.58 -9.60 -11.01
CA LEU A 61 7.97 -10.86 -10.64
C LEU A 61 7.14 -11.44 -11.78
N LYS A 62 7.35 -12.73 -12.02
CA LYS A 62 6.46 -13.56 -12.81
C LYS A 62 5.69 -14.43 -11.83
N VAL A 63 4.39 -14.20 -11.73
CA VAL A 63 3.52 -14.89 -10.78
C VAL A 63 2.68 -15.94 -11.51
N MET A 64 2.59 -17.14 -10.95
CA MET A 64 1.73 -18.20 -11.45
C MET A 64 1.09 -18.94 -10.30
N LYS A 65 -0.12 -19.48 -10.52
CA LYS A 65 -0.83 -20.30 -9.53
C LYS A 65 -0.86 -19.60 -8.16
N SER A 66 -1.09 -18.29 -8.19
CA SER A 66 -1.05 -17.44 -7.01
C SER A 66 -2.40 -16.80 -6.75
N ILE A 67 -2.74 -16.61 -5.47
CA ILE A 67 -3.72 -15.63 -5.03
C ILE A 67 -2.95 -14.35 -4.73
N LEU A 68 -3.30 -13.27 -5.42
CA LEU A 68 -2.64 -11.98 -5.39
C LEU A 68 -3.53 -11.01 -4.61
N ILE A 69 -2.98 -10.37 -3.59
CA ILE A 69 -3.69 -9.37 -2.78
C ILE A 69 -3.04 -8.02 -3.03
N GLU A 70 -3.82 -7.09 -3.61
CA GLU A 70 -3.38 -5.73 -3.95
C GLU A 70 -2.13 -5.68 -4.84
N LEU A 71 -1.94 -6.70 -5.66
CA LEU A 71 -0.84 -6.78 -6.61
C LEU A 71 -1.39 -6.84 -8.05
N PRO A 72 -2.14 -5.82 -8.52
CA PRO A 72 -2.62 -5.78 -9.89
C PRO A 72 -1.47 -5.66 -10.89
N ILE A 73 -1.71 -6.08 -12.14
CA ILE A 73 -0.73 -6.00 -13.26
C ILE A 73 -0.15 -4.59 -13.40
N THR A 74 -0.92 -3.55 -13.06
CA THR A 74 -0.49 -2.15 -13.08
C THR A 74 0.70 -1.83 -12.15
N LYS A 75 0.97 -2.66 -11.13
CA LYS A 75 2.21 -2.58 -10.30
C LYS A 75 3.45 -3.12 -11.02
N GLY A 76 3.30 -3.67 -12.24
CA GLY A 76 4.37 -4.04 -13.15
C GLY A 76 4.82 -5.50 -13.08
N LEU A 77 4.17 -6.34 -12.26
CA LEU A 77 4.36 -7.79 -12.29
C LEU A 77 3.70 -8.43 -13.53
N THR A 78 4.15 -9.63 -13.88
CA THR A 78 3.65 -10.40 -15.02
C THR A 78 2.88 -11.61 -14.55
N TYR A 79 1.61 -11.71 -14.93
CA TYR A 79 0.80 -12.90 -14.66
C TYR A 79 1.12 -13.99 -15.69
N VAL A 80 1.38 -15.20 -15.22
CA VAL A 80 1.62 -16.40 -16.04
C VAL A 80 0.60 -17.46 -15.64
N GLY A 81 -0.14 -17.98 -16.63
CA GLY A 81 -1.19 -18.95 -16.36
C GLY A 81 -2.27 -18.41 -15.43
N ARG A 82 -2.91 -19.30 -14.67
CA ARG A 82 -4.03 -18.94 -13.79
C ARG A 82 -3.56 -18.28 -12.49
N ASN A 83 -4.18 -17.15 -12.13
CA ASN A 83 -3.99 -16.44 -10.87
C ASN A 83 -5.31 -15.80 -10.43
N VAL A 84 -5.53 -15.65 -9.13
CA VAL A 84 -6.67 -14.86 -8.60
C VAL A 84 -6.12 -13.54 -8.09
N LEU A 85 -6.76 -12.44 -8.46
CA LEU A 85 -6.50 -11.11 -7.90
C LEU A 85 -7.65 -10.72 -6.98
N ILE A 86 -7.31 -10.22 -5.80
CA ILE A 86 -8.22 -9.55 -4.87
C ILE A 86 -7.71 -8.12 -4.73
N ASP A 87 -8.51 -7.15 -5.13
CA ASP A 87 -8.10 -5.75 -5.17
C ASP A 87 -9.28 -4.80 -4.96
N HIS A 88 -9.00 -3.61 -4.43
CA HIS A 88 -9.98 -2.54 -4.21
C HIS A 88 -9.57 -1.19 -4.82
N HIS A 89 -8.42 -1.15 -5.51
CA HIS A 89 -7.95 0.02 -6.25
C HIS A 89 -8.79 0.34 -7.49
N GLU A 90 -9.33 -0.70 -8.15
CA GLU A 90 -10.36 -0.53 -9.17
C GLU A 90 -11.71 -0.33 -8.44
N SER A 91 -12.47 0.69 -8.83
CA SER A 91 -13.83 0.89 -8.32
C SER A 91 -14.82 0.36 -9.36
N PRO A 92 -15.60 -0.69 -9.05
CA PRO A 92 -15.76 -1.32 -7.73
C PRO A 92 -14.69 -2.37 -7.37
N PRO A 93 -14.48 -2.66 -6.06
CA PRO A 93 -13.60 -3.73 -5.59
C PRO A 93 -13.95 -5.09 -6.18
N SER A 94 -12.96 -5.96 -6.37
CA SER A 94 -13.16 -7.22 -7.10
C SER A 94 -12.37 -8.41 -6.58
N ILE A 95 -12.92 -9.59 -6.85
CA ILE A 95 -12.20 -10.87 -6.85
C ILE A 95 -12.26 -11.39 -8.28
N ALA A 96 -11.10 -11.52 -8.93
CA ALA A 96 -11.02 -11.83 -10.35
C ALA A 96 -10.03 -12.97 -10.64
N LEU A 97 -10.48 -13.95 -11.42
CA LEU A 97 -9.64 -15.01 -11.97
C LEU A 97 -9.03 -14.53 -13.30
N TYR A 98 -7.72 -14.63 -13.41
CA TYR A 98 -6.95 -14.32 -14.60
C TYR A 98 -6.34 -15.58 -15.22
N ASN A 99 -6.11 -15.57 -16.52
CA ASN A 99 -5.19 -16.46 -17.23
C ASN A 99 -4.23 -15.60 -18.06
N GLY A 100 -2.99 -15.45 -17.57
CA GLY A 100 -2.09 -14.41 -18.06
C GLY A 100 -2.70 -13.02 -17.81
N VAL A 101 -2.72 -12.17 -18.83
CA VAL A 101 -3.32 -10.81 -18.75
C VAL A 101 -4.83 -10.80 -18.95
N THR A 102 -5.43 -11.93 -19.30
CA THR A 102 -6.86 -12.02 -19.62
C THR A 102 -7.67 -12.33 -18.36
N LYS A 103 -8.61 -11.45 -18.01
CA LYS A 103 -9.61 -11.69 -16.95
C LYS A 103 -10.63 -12.72 -17.45
N ILE A 104 -10.73 -13.87 -16.78
CA ILE A 104 -11.58 -15.02 -17.15
C ILE A 104 -12.93 -14.97 -16.42
N SER A 105 -12.91 -14.57 -15.15
CA SER A 105 -14.11 -14.43 -14.32
C SER A 105 -13.86 -13.34 -13.29
N GLU A 106 -14.91 -12.67 -12.87
CA GLU A 106 -14.84 -11.57 -11.92
C GLU A 106 -16.14 -11.45 -11.14
N VAL A 107 -16.00 -11.13 -9.86
CA VAL A 107 -17.10 -10.68 -9.01
C VAL A 107 -16.80 -9.26 -8.57
N LEU A 108 -17.70 -8.35 -8.92
CA LEU A 108 -17.65 -6.94 -8.53
C LEU A 108 -18.51 -6.71 -7.29
N PHE A 109 -17.87 -6.23 -6.23
CA PHE A 109 -18.54 -5.92 -4.97
C PHE A 109 -19.14 -4.53 -4.99
N ASP A 110 -20.04 -4.23 -4.06
CA ASP A 110 -20.59 -2.87 -3.99
C ASP A 110 -19.49 -1.88 -3.59
N SER A 111 -19.55 -0.66 -4.13
CA SER A 111 -18.63 0.42 -3.74
C SER A 111 -18.75 0.70 -2.24
N GLY A 112 -17.62 0.86 -1.55
CA GLY A 112 -17.61 1.22 -0.13
C GLY A 112 -16.63 0.45 0.74
N PHE A 113 -16.00 -0.61 0.22
CA PHE A 113 -14.89 -1.26 0.91
C PHE A 113 -13.66 -0.36 0.90
N LYS A 114 -13.24 0.07 2.09
CA LYS A 114 -12.09 0.94 2.30
C LYS A 114 -10.76 0.18 2.36
N SER A 115 -10.82 -1.16 2.46
CA SER A 115 -9.67 -2.07 2.47
C SER A 115 -10.07 -3.42 1.89
N VAL A 116 -9.09 -4.18 1.40
CA VAL A 116 -9.25 -5.58 0.99
C VAL A 116 -9.51 -6.49 2.19
N SER A 117 -8.95 -6.19 3.37
CA SER A 117 -9.21 -6.95 4.59
C SER A 117 -10.69 -6.96 4.93
N ARG A 118 -11.36 -5.80 4.81
CA ARG A 118 -12.82 -5.70 4.99
C ARG A 118 -13.58 -6.50 3.95
N LEU A 119 -13.16 -6.45 2.70
CA LEU A 119 -13.76 -7.21 1.61
C LEU A 119 -13.68 -8.72 1.90
N ILE A 120 -12.51 -9.24 2.26
CA ILE A 120 -12.33 -10.66 2.59
C ILE A 120 -13.13 -11.06 3.82
N TYR A 121 -13.13 -10.25 4.89
CA TYR A 121 -14.00 -10.52 6.03
C TYR A 121 -15.47 -10.56 5.62
N HIS A 122 -15.95 -9.63 4.79
CA HIS A 122 -17.32 -9.63 4.31
C HIS A 122 -17.67 -10.88 3.52
N VAL A 123 -16.78 -11.35 2.64
CA VAL A 123 -16.98 -12.58 1.87
C VAL A 123 -17.12 -13.78 2.82
N PHE A 124 -16.24 -13.89 3.82
CA PHE A 124 -16.09 -15.04 4.71
C PHE A 124 -16.64 -14.85 6.15
N GLU A 125 -17.50 -13.87 6.38
CA GLU A 125 -18.01 -13.51 7.72
C GLU A 125 -18.69 -14.70 8.45
N GLU A 126 -19.26 -15.63 7.69
CA GLU A 126 -19.88 -16.84 8.24
C GLU A 126 -18.87 -17.95 8.55
N ASP A 127 -17.70 -17.91 7.91
CA ASP A 127 -16.62 -18.90 8.03
C ASP A 127 -15.57 -18.47 9.07
N VAL A 128 -15.46 -17.16 9.36
CA VAL A 128 -14.57 -16.59 10.37
C VAL A 128 -15.33 -15.70 11.33
N LYS A 129 -15.33 -16.10 12.59
CA LYS A 129 -15.80 -15.25 13.68
C LYS A 129 -14.66 -14.37 14.18
N ILE A 130 -14.74 -13.08 13.89
CA ILE A 130 -13.89 -12.04 14.47
C ILE A 130 -14.64 -11.46 15.67
N ASP A 131 -13.96 -11.31 16.80
CA ASP A 131 -14.55 -10.70 18.00
C ASP A 131 -14.54 -9.16 17.92
N GLU A 132 -15.04 -8.48 18.95
CA GLU A 132 -15.09 -7.02 18.99
C GLU A 132 -13.71 -6.36 18.81
N ASN A 133 -12.66 -6.95 19.36
CA ASN A 133 -11.30 -6.41 19.26
C ASN A 133 -10.76 -6.55 17.84
N GLY A 134 -11.01 -7.68 17.18
CA GLY A 134 -10.66 -7.84 15.77
C GLY A 134 -11.47 -6.93 14.85
N LEU A 135 -12.75 -6.68 15.14
CA LEU A 135 -13.56 -5.71 14.39
C LEU A 135 -13.02 -4.28 14.52
N ARG A 136 -12.60 -3.88 15.73
CA ARG A 136 -11.96 -2.58 15.97
C ARG A 136 -10.65 -2.42 15.19
N LEU A 137 -9.85 -3.50 15.07
CA LEU A 137 -8.65 -3.48 14.24
C LEU A 137 -8.98 -3.40 12.75
N LEU A 138 -10.03 -4.07 12.29
CA LEU A 138 -10.48 -3.99 10.92
C LEU A 138 -10.98 -2.58 10.56
N ASP A 139 -11.69 -1.91 11.48
CA ASP A 139 -12.10 -0.50 11.34
C ASP A 139 -10.88 0.43 11.27
N ALA A 140 -9.84 0.13 12.05
CA ALA A 140 -8.57 0.86 12.00
C ALA A 140 -7.85 0.69 10.66
N ILE A 141 -7.85 -0.50 10.08
CA ILE A 141 -7.24 -0.76 8.76
C ILE A 141 -7.96 0.01 7.66
N ASP A 142 -9.29 0.02 7.67
CA ASP A 142 -10.09 0.81 6.72
C ASP A 142 -9.74 2.31 6.77
N GLN A 143 -9.51 2.85 7.97
CA GLN A 143 -9.09 4.24 8.14
C GLN A 143 -7.67 4.48 7.60
N ILE A 144 -6.76 3.56 7.87
CA ILE A 144 -5.36 3.65 7.44
C ILE A 144 -5.27 3.59 5.91
N ASP A 145 -5.91 2.61 5.27
CA ASP A 145 -5.81 2.44 3.82
C ASP A 145 -6.53 3.55 3.03
N SER A 146 -7.69 3.99 3.52
CA SER A 146 -8.37 5.15 2.94
C SER A 146 -7.67 6.49 3.19
N GLY A 147 -6.67 6.53 4.07
CA GLY A 147 -5.96 7.74 4.47
C GLY A 147 -6.74 8.67 5.40
N ASN A 148 -7.93 8.26 5.87
CA ASN A 148 -8.78 9.03 6.77
C ASN A 148 -8.68 8.48 8.19
N ILE A 149 -7.56 8.80 8.86
CA ILE A 149 -7.26 8.32 10.22
C ILE A 149 -7.95 9.23 11.24
N GLU A 150 -9.01 8.73 11.87
CA GLU A 150 -9.82 9.48 12.84
C GLU A 150 -9.73 8.92 14.26
N SER A 151 -9.56 7.60 14.39
CA SER A 151 -9.54 6.91 15.67
C SER A 151 -8.13 6.78 16.26
N GLU A 152 -8.05 6.80 17.59
CA GLU A 152 -6.80 6.57 18.31
C GLU A 152 -6.19 5.20 17.99
N ILE A 153 -7.03 4.18 17.76
CA ILE A 153 -6.56 2.83 17.38
C ILE A 153 -5.90 2.86 16.01
N ALA A 154 -6.52 3.51 15.02
CA ALA A 154 -5.95 3.65 13.68
C ALA A 154 -4.63 4.42 13.70
N ASP A 155 -4.58 5.55 14.43
CA ASP A 155 -3.35 6.33 14.58
C ASP A 155 -2.24 5.49 15.25
N SER A 156 -2.58 4.83 16.36
CA SER A 156 -1.66 3.98 17.13
C SER A 156 -1.10 2.82 16.30
N LEU A 157 -1.99 2.11 15.60
CA LEU A 157 -1.65 0.97 14.75
C LEU A 157 -0.79 1.41 13.57
N ASN A 158 -1.14 2.52 12.92
CA ASN A 158 -0.37 3.08 11.82
C ASN A 158 1.04 3.45 12.26
N LYS A 159 1.19 4.15 13.39
CA LYS A 159 2.49 4.53 13.96
C LYS A 159 3.36 3.32 14.29
N ALA A 160 2.78 2.33 14.98
CA ALA A 160 3.47 1.08 15.31
C ALA A 160 3.95 0.33 14.05
N PHE A 161 3.13 0.30 13.01
CA PHE A 161 3.47 -0.33 11.74
C PHE A 161 4.52 0.45 10.95
N LEU A 162 4.39 1.77 10.82
CA LEU A 162 5.38 2.63 10.13
C LEU A 162 6.77 2.47 10.72
N LEU A 163 6.87 2.45 12.05
CA LEU A 163 8.10 2.17 12.80
C LEU A 163 8.75 0.83 12.45
N ASN A 164 8.01 -0.10 11.86
CA ASN A 164 8.45 -1.47 11.60
C ASN A 164 8.27 -1.91 10.14
N SER A 165 7.85 -1.01 9.25
CA SER A 165 7.49 -1.29 7.84
C SER A 165 8.61 -1.94 7.02
N MET A 166 9.88 -1.71 7.38
CA MET A 166 11.04 -2.33 6.72
C MET A 166 11.39 -3.73 7.25
N LYS A 167 10.79 -4.18 8.36
CA LYS A 167 11.15 -5.43 9.04
C LYS A 167 10.24 -6.59 8.61
N GLU A 168 10.78 -7.48 7.78
CA GLU A 168 10.09 -8.69 7.32
C GLU A 168 9.58 -9.56 8.48
N LYS A 169 10.42 -9.77 9.50
CA LYS A 169 10.04 -10.51 10.70
C LYS A 169 8.79 -9.97 11.41
N VAL A 170 8.59 -8.64 11.40
CA VAL A 170 7.39 -8.05 12.03
C VAL A 170 6.14 -8.38 11.23
N ARG A 171 6.23 -8.40 9.89
CA ARG A 171 5.11 -8.88 9.05
C ARG A 171 4.78 -10.32 9.38
N GLU A 172 5.78 -11.21 9.41
CA GLU A 172 5.58 -12.63 9.74
C GLU A 172 4.92 -12.83 11.12
N GLU A 173 5.40 -12.10 12.14
CA GLU A 173 4.83 -12.13 13.50
C GLU A 173 3.37 -11.64 13.52
N LEU A 174 3.07 -10.55 12.80
CA LEU A 174 1.69 -10.04 12.66
C LEU A 174 0.81 -11.06 11.92
N THR A 175 1.27 -11.60 10.79
CA THR A 175 0.56 -12.63 10.01
C THR A 175 0.20 -13.81 10.88
N LEU A 176 1.13 -14.32 11.68
CA LEU A 176 0.88 -15.43 12.60
C LEU A 176 -0.15 -15.08 13.68
N THR A 177 -0.06 -13.87 14.23
CA THR A 177 -0.97 -13.38 15.27
C THR A 177 -2.40 -13.23 14.75
N ILE A 178 -2.56 -12.67 13.54
CA ILE A 178 -3.84 -12.50 12.86
C ILE A 178 -4.41 -13.86 12.44
N TYR A 179 -3.58 -14.74 11.88
CA TYR A 179 -3.99 -16.11 11.53
C TYR A 179 -4.54 -16.86 12.73
N ARG A 180 -3.98 -16.63 13.93
CA ARG A 180 -4.44 -17.19 15.21
C ARG A 180 -5.64 -16.47 15.81
N MET A 181 -6.06 -15.33 15.25
CA MET A 181 -7.11 -14.46 15.77
C MET A 181 -6.79 -13.94 17.18
N ASP A 182 -5.51 -13.73 17.49
CA ASP A 182 -5.04 -13.22 18.78
C ASP A 182 -4.94 -11.69 18.77
N TRP A 183 -6.10 -11.04 18.74
CA TRP A 183 -6.22 -9.58 18.60
C TRP A 183 -5.60 -8.82 19.77
N ASN A 184 -5.66 -9.37 20.98
CA ASN A 184 -5.06 -8.76 22.17
C ASN A 184 -3.54 -8.66 22.06
N SER A 185 -2.89 -9.67 21.48
CA SER A 185 -1.45 -9.61 21.20
C SER A 185 -1.09 -8.50 20.20
N ILE A 186 -1.96 -8.19 19.24
CA ILE A 186 -1.75 -7.05 18.32
C ILE A 186 -1.82 -5.73 19.09
N PHE A 187 -2.83 -5.53 19.95
CA PHE A 187 -2.90 -4.33 20.81
C PHE A 187 -1.67 -4.19 21.73
N ASN A 188 -1.22 -5.29 22.33
CA ASN A 188 -0.01 -5.30 23.15
C ASN A 188 1.25 -4.96 22.35
N TRP A 189 1.35 -5.46 21.12
CA TRP A 189 2.42 -5.10 20.19
C TRP A 189 2.38 -3.61 19.85
N VAL A 190 1.22 -3.07 19.49
CA VAL A 190 1.03 -1.63 19.19
C VAL A 190 1.51 -0.77 20.36
N ASN A 191 1.03 -1.04 21.58
CA ASN A 191 1.40 -0.28 22.77
C ASN A 191 2.90 -0.29 23.05
N ARG A 192 3.55 -1.45 22.85
CA ARG A 192 5.00 -1.58 23.01
C ARG A 192 5.76 -0.75 21.98
N GLU A 193 5.35 -0.78 20.72
CA GLU A 193 6.04 -0.03 19.66
C GLU A 193 5.82 1.49 19.79
N LEU A 194 4.64 1.92 20.24
CA LEU A 194 4.35 3.34 20.50
C LEU A 194 5.25 3.98 21.56
N SER A 195 5.73 3.21 22.54
CA SER A 195 6.68 3.73 23.55
C SER A 195 7.98 4.28 22.93
N LYS A 196 8.27 3.91 21.69
CA LYS A 196 9.46 4.35 20.93
C LYS A 196 9.17 5.53 19.99
N TRP A 197 7.91 5.96 19.90
CA TRP A 197 7.46 6.93 18.90
C TRP A 197 8.04 8.34 19.11
N SER A 198 8.42 8.71 20.34
CA SER A 198 9.06 10.00 20.62
C SER A 198 10.31 10.24 19.76
N VAL A 199 11.09 9.18 19.50
CA VAL A 199 12.29 9.25 18.65
C VAL A 199 11.92 9.58 17.19
N VAL A 200 10.76 9.13 16.72
CA VAL A 200 10.25 9.48 15.38
C VAL A 200 9.82 10.95 15.36
N GLU A 201 9.18 11.46 16.40
CA GLU A 201 8.83 12.89 16.47
C GLU A 201 10.08 13.78 16.44
N ASP A 202 11.14 13.43 17.17
CA ASP A 202 12.42 14.15 17.09
C ASP A 202 13.01 14.12 15.67
N THR A 203 12.83 12.99 14.97
CA THR A 203 13.26 12.84 13.57
C THR A 203 12.42 13.70 12.63
N ILE A 204 11.10 13.79 12.86
CA ILE A 204 10.21 14.68 12.10
C ILE A 204 10.66 16.13 12.24
N GLU A 205 10.97 16.60 13.46
CA GLU A 205 11.43 17.98 13.68
C GLU A 205 12.74 18.27 12.95
N LYS A 206 13.69 17.34 12.94
CA LYS A 206 14.93 17.48 12.15
C LYS A 206 14.64 17.51 10.65
N MET A 207 13.77 16.64 10.17
CA MET A 207 13.43 16.58 8.74
C MET A 207 12.71 17.84 8.25
N LYS A 208 11.95 18.53 9.13
CA LYS A 208 11.33 19.83 8.81
C LYS A 208 12.36 20.89 8.40
N GLU A 209 13.59 20.84 8.93
CA GLU A 209 14.66 21.77 8.54
C GLU A 209 15.08 21.60 7.07
N SER A 210 14.82 20.43 6.47
CA SER A 210 15.08 20.16 5.05
C SER A 210 13.94 20.58 4.12
N VAL A 211 12.81 21.05 4.67
CA VAL A 211 11.64 21.46 3.88
C VAL A 211 11.98 22.73 3.09
N LYS A 212 11.78 22.65 1.78
CA LYS A 212 12.06 23.72 0.81
C LYS A 212 10.95 23.80 -0.22
N THR A 213 10.97 24.84 -1.03
CA THR A 213 10.02 25.01 -2.14
C THR A 213 10.76 25.07 -3.48
N ILE A 214 10.09 24.60 -4.53
CA ILE A 214 10.48 24.76 -5.93
C ILE A 214 9.21 24.97 -6.76
N GLY A 215 9.03 26.19 -7.30
CA GLY A 215 7.73 26.60 -7.81
C GLY A 215 6.64 26.44 -6.74
N ASP A 216 5.53 25.80 -7.11
CA ASP A 216 4.39 25.50 -6.22
C ASP A 216 4.54 24.16 -5.46
N ILE A 217 5.70 23.53 -5.53
CA ILE A 217 5.97 22.24 -4.88
C ILE A 217 6.74 22.47 -3.59
N THR A 218 6.18 22.03 -2.47
CA THR A 218 6.93 21.90 -1.22
C THR A 218 7.57 20.53 -1.16
N TYR A 219 8.88 20.47 -0.89
CA TYR A 219 9.58 19.20 -0.83
C TYR A 219 10.51 19.07 0.37
N PHE A 220 10.83 17.82 0.72
CA PHE A 220 11.87 17.47 1.68
C PHE A 220 12.52 16.15 1.28
N THR A 221 13.65 15.82 1.89
CA THR A 221 14.43 14.61 1.58
C THR A 221 14.52 13.68 2.78
N TYR A 222 14.73 12.39 2.52
CA TYR A 222 14.99 11.39 3.56
C TYR A 222 15.95 10.30 3.05
N ASP A 223 16.69 9.64 3.96
CA ASP A 223 17.49 8.45 3.66
C ASP A 223 16.60 7.20 3.62
N VAL A 224 16.52 6.55 2.46
CA VAL A 224 15.71 5.32 2.28
C VAL A 224 16.24 4.11 3.05
N THR A 225 17.43 4.22 3.63
CA THR A 225 18.06 3.18 4.45
C THR A 225 17.87 3.42 5.94
N ASP A 226 17.39 4.60 6.34
CA ASP A 226 17.07 4.92 7.73
C ASP A 226 15.59 4.61 8.02
N GLN A 227 15.38 3.70 8.97
CA GLN A 227 14.05 3.26 9.37
C GLN A 227 13.23 4.36 10.06
N LEU A 228 13.88 5.22 10.87
CA LEU A 228 13.20 6.31 11.56
C LEU A 228 12.80 7.40 10.56
N GLU A 229 13.67 7.75 9.63
CA GLU A 229 13.32 8.72 8.58
C GLU A 229 12.22 8.17 7.66
N SER A 230 12.25 6.87 7.34
CA SER A 230 11.18 6.24 6.55
C SER A 230 9.83 6.24 7.27
N ALA A 231 9.79 6.18 8.60
CA ALA A 231 8.56 6.35 9.37
C ALA A 231 8.14 7.83 9.45
N ALA A 232 9.09 8.72 9.78
CA ALA A 232 8.88 10.15 9.93
C ALA A 232 8.37 10.81 8.63
N ARG A 233 8.88 10.39 7.47
CA ARG A 233 8.53 10.98 6.17
C ARG A 233 7.02 10.95 5.91
N ARG A 234 6.32 9.86 6.27
CA ARG A 234 4.90 9.72 5.95
C ARG A 234 4.07 10.70 6.77
N ILE A 235 4.43 10.86 8.03
CA ILE A 235 3.76 11.78 8.97
C ILE A 235 4.06 13.24 8.61
N LEU A 236 5.32 13.56 8.30
CA LEU A 236 5.69 14.90 7.85
C LEU A 236 4.95 15.26 6.56
N MET A 237 4.89 14.34 5.60
CA MET A 237 4.17 14.55 4.34
C MET A 237 2.69 14.86 4.58
N LEU A 238 1.99 14.08 5.41
CA LEU A 238 0.59 14.34 5.77
C LEU A 238 0.39 15.71 6.44
N ARG A 239 1.28 16.07 7.39
CA ARG A 239 1.25 17.39 8.06
C ARG A 239 1.46 18.52 7.05
N LEU A 240 2.31 18.35 6.05
CA LEU A 240 2.54 19.37 5.01
C LEU A 240 1.34 19.47 4.05
N GLU A 241 0.75 18.33 3.67
CA GLU A 241 -0.44 18.26 2.81
C GLU A 241 -1.62 19.03 3.43
N GLU A 242 -1.77 18.93 4.76
CA GLU A 242 -2.80 19.65 5.55
C GLU A 242 -2.61 21.16 5.58
N ASN A 243 -1.37 21.61 5.74
CA ASN A 243 -1.08 23.01 6.02
C ASN A 243 -0.93 23.87 4.77
N ILE A 244 -0.48 23.29 3.65
CA ILE A 244 -0.01 24.06 2.49
C ILE A 244 -1.09 24.15 1.40
N GLY A 245 -1.98 23.15 1.30
CA GLY A 245 -3.01 23.11 0.25
C GLY A 245 -2.47 22.96 -1.18
N GLY A 246 -1.17 22.74 -1.34
CA GLY A 246 -0.46 22.54 -2.61
C GLY A 246 0.09 21.12 -2.77
N ILE A 247 1.08 20.97 -3.66
CA ILE A 247 1.74 19.69 -3.89
C ILE A 247 2.88 19.51 -2.89
N VAL A 248 2.90 18.36 -2.23
CA VAL A 248 3.99 17.93 -1.36
C VAL A 248 4.77 16.81 -2.02
N LEU A 249 6.10 16.94 -2.02
CA LEU A 249 7.03 15.99 -2.59
C LEU A 249 8.03 15.50 -1.54
N CYS A 250 8.10 14.19 -1.33
CA CYS A 250 9.09 13.56 -0.47
C CYS A 250 10.10 12.79 -1.33
N ILE A 251 11.38 13.17 -1.32
CA ILE A 251 12.42 12.53 -2.13
C ILE A 251 13.27 11.59 -1.26
N GLY A 252 13.27 10.31 -1.63
CA GLY A 252 14.11 9.29 -1.03
C GLY A 252 15.50 9.28 -1.64
N LEU A 253 16.51 9.45 -0.80
CA LEU A 253 17.91 9.46 -1.14
C LEU A 253 18.57 8.14 -0.71
N ARG A 254 19.48 7.63 -1.53
CA ARG A 254 20.42 6.55 -1.17
C ARG A 254 21.83 7.06 -1.44
N ARG A 255 22.66 7.16 -0.40
CA ARG A 255 24.01 7.73 -0.50
C ARG A 255 24.00 9.12 -1.17
N GLY A 256 23.01 9.96 -0.80
CA GLY A 256 22.82 11.31 -1.34
C GLY A 256 22.21 11.40 -2.75
N LYS A 257 21.94 10.28 -3.44
CA LYS A 257 21.33 10.28 -4.77
C LYS A 257 19.84 9.93 -4.72
N PRO A 258 18.95 10.63 -5.45
CA PRO A 258 17.54 10.26 -5.56
C PRO A 258 17.35 8.86 -6.14
N VAL A 259 16.54 8.05 -5.46
CA VAL A 259 16.13 6.71 -5.95
C VAL A 259 14.62 6.58 -6.09
N SER A 260 13.87 7.38 -5.33
CA SER A 260 12.41 7.40 -5.37
C SER A 260 11.88 8.75 -4.92
N ALA A 261 10.64 9.05 -5.26
CA ALA A 261 9.89 10.12 -4.61
C ALA A 261 8.43 9.70 -4.38
N THR A 262 7.77 10.35 -3.43
CA THR A 262 6.32 10.29 -3.22
C THR A 262 5.78 11.69 -3.44
N ILE A 263 4.76 11.82 -4.28
CA ILE A 263 4.07 13.08 -4.56
C ILE A 263 2.63 12.95 -4.10
N ALA A 264 2.12 13.96 -3.39
CA ALA A 264 0.72 14.03 -2.99
C ALA A 264 0.20 15.46 -3.00
N THR A 265 -1.12 15.58 -3.04
CA THR A 265 -1.82 16.85 -2.97
C THR A 265 -3.18 16.66 -2.30
N ARG A 266 -3.62 17.66 -1.53
CA ARG A 266 -5.01 17.79 -1.07
C ARG A 266 -5.83 18.76 -1.92
N SER A 267 -5.22 19.38 -2.93
CA SER A 267 -5.95 20.17 -3.92
C SER A 267 -6.69 19.25 -4.90
N ASN A 268 -7.64 19.82 -5.67
CA ASN A 268 -8.36 19.10 -6.73
C ASN A 268 -7.49 18.79 -7.97
N LEU A 269 -6.17 18.86 -7.84
CA LEU A 269 -5.24 18.56 -8.92
C LEU A 269 -5.15 17.05 -9.12
N ASN A 270 -5.48 16.60 -10.34
CA ASN A 270 -5.32 15.21 -10.73
C ASN A 270 -3.87 14.91 -11.17
N LEU A 271 -3.13 14.19 -10.32
CA LEU A 271 -1.74 13.78 -10.53
C LEU A 271 -1.54 12.75 -11.64
N ASN A 272 -2.61 12.14 -12.20
CA ASN A 272 -2.46 11.17 -13.31
C ASN A 272 -1.74 11.78 -14.52
N LYS A 273 -2.04 13.06 -14.83
CA LYS A 273 -1.35 13.81 -15.89
C LYS A 273 0.12 14.04 -15.58
N VAL A 274 0.47 14.22 -14.30
CA VAL A 274 1.86 14.36 -13.85
C VAL A 274 2.59 13.04 -14.09
N TYR A 275 2.00 11.90 -13.71
CA TYR A 275 2.61 10.59 -13.94
C TYR A 275 2.80 10.28 -15.43
N GLU A 276 1.82 10.62 -16.27
CA GLU A 276 1.93 10.48 -17.73
C GLU A 276 3.11 11.27 -18.30
N ASN A 277 3.30 12.52 -17.84
CA ASN A 277 4.43 13.34 -18.26
C ASN A 277 5.76 12.80 -17.74
N LEU A 278 5.82 12.35 -16.48
CA LEU A 278 7.01 11.73 -15.90
C LEU A 278 7.45 10.50 -16.70
N ARG A 279 6.51 9.63 -17.09
CA ARG A 279 6.77 8.41 -17.87
C ARG A 279 7.30 8.66 -19.29
N LYS A 280 7.26 9.91 -19.80
CA LYS A 280 7.91 10.28 -21.07
C LYS A 280 9.43 10.32 -20.95
N ASN A 281 9.98 10.42 -19.74
CA ASN A 281 11.42 10.42 -19.51
C ASN A 281 11.92 8.99 -19.38
N GLU A 282 12.87 8.61 -20.24
CA GLU A 282 13.55 7.34 -20.11
C GLU A 282 14.23 7.23 -18.74
N GLY A 283 14.01 6.11 -18.05
CA GLY A 283 14.55 5.90 -16.71
C GLY A 283 13.66 6.37 -15.55
N VAL A 284 12.49 6.94 -15.81
CA VAL A 284 11.50 7.25 -14.75
C VAL A 284 10.31 6.30 -14.82
N ARG A 285 9.92 5.76 -13.67
CA ARG A 285 8.62 5.11 -13.49
C ARG A 285 7.78 5.95 -12.53
N ALA A 286 6.52 6.18 -12.86
CA ALA A 286 5.60 6.93 -12.01
C ALA A 286 4.18 6.38 -12.13
N GLY A 287 3.42 6.43 -11.04
CA GLY A 287 2.02 6.01 -10.97
C GLY A 287 1.44 6.19 -9.57
N GLY A 288 0.12 6.04 -9.44
CA GLY A 288 -0.59 6.22 -8.18
C GLY A 288 -2.09 6.47 -8.39
N ARG A 289 -2.74 6.97 -7.34
CA ARG A 289 -4.10 7.51 -7.35
C ARG A 289 -4.07 8.97 -7.82
N GLU A 290 -5.25 9.57 -8.03
CA GLU A 290 -5.37 10.95 -8.53
C GLU A 290 -4.73 12.01 -7.63
N ASN A 291 -4.58 11.75 -6.34
CA ASN A 291 -4.10 12.69 -5.33
C ASN A 291 -2.79 12.25 -4.66
N VAL A 292 -2.31 11.04 -4.92
CA VAL A 292 -1.05 10.52 -4.34
C VAL A 292 -0.41 9.46 -5.23
N GLY A 293 0.92 9.46 -5.33
CA GLY A 293 1.64 8.48 -6.13
C GLY A 293 3.12 8.41 -5.84
N GLY A 294 3.76 7.42 -6.45
CA GLY A 294 5.17 7.14 -6.35
C GLY A 294 5.91 7.40 -7.66
N ILE A 295 7.18 7.77 -7.53
CA ILE A 295 8.14 7.96 -8.61
C ILE A 295 9.37 7.12 -8.27
N GLN A 296 9.92 6.40 -9.24
CA GLN A 296 11.18 5.66 -9.14
C GLN A 296 12.15 6.14 -10.21
N PHE A 297 13.38 6.43 -9.80
CA PHE A 297 14.46 6.84 -10.69
C PHE A 297 15.36 5.63 -10.95
N LYS A 298 15.45 5.20 -12.21
CA LYS A 298 16.28 4.07 -12.64
C LYS A 298 17.66 4.48 -13.12
N THR A 299 17.81 5.75 -13.46
CA THR A 299 19.08 6.37 -13.83
C THR A 299 19.61 7.16 -12.65
N GLU A 300 20.93 7.30 -12.56
CA GLU A 300 21.52 8.19 -11.56
C GLU A 300 21.20 9.63 -11.94
N LEU A 301 20.48 10.32 -11.07
CA LEU A 301 20.17 11.75 -11.19
C LEU A 301 20.80 12.51 -10.03
N THR A 302 21.07 13.79 -10.24
CA THR A 302 21.28 14.70 -9.10
C THR A 302 19.93 15.07 -8.48
N LEU A 303 19.95 15.57 -7.23
CA LEU A 303 18.73 16.07 -6.59
C LEU A 303 18.09 17.21 -7.41
N GLU A 304 18.92 18.09 -7.96
CA GLU A 304 18.45 19.21 -8.79
C GLU A 304 17.78 18.72 -10.07
N ASP A 305 18.36 17.74 -10.77
CA ASP A 305 17.77 17.17 -11.98
C ASP A 305 16.45 16.47 -11.69
N ALA A 306 16.37 15.70 -10.59
CA ALA A 306 15.14 15.04 -10.17
C ALA A 306 14.03 16.05 -9.84
N LEU A 307 14.37 17.14 -9.14
CA LEU A 307 13.43 18.20 -8.81
C LEU A 307 12.91 18.93 -10.05
N ARG A 308 13.81 19.34 -10.97
CA ARG A 308 13.44 19.98 -12.24
C ARG A 308 12.54 19.09 -13.09
N LEU A 309 12.87 17.81 -13.19
CA LEU A 309 12.07 16.83 -13.92
C LEU A 309 10.64 16.73 -13.38
N ILE A 310 10.47 16.77 -12.04
CA ILE A 310 9.16 16.73 -11.41
C ILE A 310 8.43 18.07 -11.57
N GLN A 311 9.11 19.19 -11.39
CA GLN A 311 8.55 20.53 -11.59
C GLN A 311 8.00 20.69 -13.01
N ASP A 312 8.78 20.35 -14.03
CA ASP A 312 8.35 20.38 -15.44
C ASP A 312 7.11 19.52 -15.70
N ALA A 313 7.02 18.36 -15.02
CA ALA A 313 5.89 17.45 -15.16
C ALA A 313 4.62 17.97 -14.47
N VAL A 314 4.75 18.79 -13.43
CA VAL A 314 3.66 19.45 -12.70
C VAL A 314 3.19 20.73 -13.42
N GLU A 315 4.08 21.52 -13.98
CA GLU A 315 3.76 22.81 -14.61
C GLU A 315 3.10 22.65 -16.00
N LYS A 316 3.53 21.68 -16.82
CA LYS A 316 2.96 21.43 -18.16
C LYS A 316 1.44 21.11 -18.15
N PRO A 317 0.90 20.35 -17.18
CA PRO A 317 -0.55 20.16 -17.02
C PRO A 317 -1.33 21.41 -16.58
N LEU A 318 -0.69 22.33 -15.85
CA LEU A 318 -1.32 23.54 -15.31
C LEU A 318 -1.44 24.63 -16.39
N SER A 319 -0.48 24.74 -17.30
CA SER A 319 -0.50 25.70 -18.41
C SER A 319 -1.54 25.40 -19.50
N ASN A 320 -2.12 24.19 -19.51
CA ASN A 320 -3.17 23.77 -20.46
C ASN A 320 -4.59 23.84 -19.86
N GLN A 321 -4.74 24.42 -18.66
CA GLN A 321 -6.02 24.60 -17.97
C GLN A 321 -6.38 26.08 -17.74
N THR A 322 -5.52 27.00 -18.21
CA THR A 322 -5.77 28.44 -18.34
C THR A 322 -5.98 28.79 -19.80
#